data_AF-A0A1Q7PN99-F1
#
_entry.id   AF-A0A1Q7PN99-F1
#
_cell.length_a   1.000
_cell.length_b   1.000
_cell.length_c   1.000
_cell.angle_alpha   90.00
_cell.angle_beta   90.00
_cell.angle_gamma   90.00
#
_symmetry.space_group_name_H-M   'P 1'
#
loop_
_entity.id
_entity.type
_entity.pdbx_description
1 polymer ?
#
loop_
_entity_poly.entity_id
_entity_poly.type
_entity_poly.pdbx_seq_one_letter_code
_entity_poly.pdbx_strand_id
1 'polypeptide(L)'
;MISSSIGIPTIGIGSGPDCDGQVLVVHDVLGLYEKIKPKFAKRYLELSSDIVKALESYKNDVVSGKFPGTEHSFSMDKSELERLKKEIV
;
A
#
# COMPACT_ATOMS: atom_id res chain seq x y z
N MET A 1 -5.08 -36.24 12.36
CA MET A 1 -4.45 -34.94 12.03
C MET A 1 -3.41 -34.61 13.09
N ILE A 2 -2.30 -33.95 12.73
CA ILE A 2 -1.24 -33.59 13.68
C ILE A 2 -1.81 -32.73 14.83
N SER A 3 -2.70 -31.78 14.50
CA SER A 3 -3.36 -30.89 15.47
C SER A 3 -4.12 -31.64 16.57
N SER A 4 -4.71 -32.80 16.27
CA SER A 4 -5.41 -33.62 17.26
C SER A 4 -4.49 -34.47 18.14
N SER A 5 -3.18 -34.52 17.85
CA SER A 5 -2.20 -35.39 18.53
C SER A 5 -1.29 -34.67 19.52
N ILE A 6 -1.36 -33.34 19.57
CA ILE A 6 -0.51 -32.49 20.41
C ILE A 6 -1.37 -31.55 21.25
N GLY A 7 -0.88 -31.14 22.43
CA GLY A 7 -1.62 -30.28 23.35
C GLY A 7 -1.51 -28.77 23.08
N ILE A 8 -0.76 -28.35 22.06
CA ILE A 8 -0.54 -26.95 21.69
C ILE A 8 -1.30 -26.60 20.40
N PRO A 9 -1.75 -25.34 20.21
CA PRO A 9 -2.39 -24.93 18.97
C PRO A 9 -1.46 -24.99 17.76
N THR A 10 -2.03 -25.32 16.60
CA THR A 10 -1.38 -25.34 15.29
C THR A 10 -1.88 -24.22 14.39
N ILE A 11 -0.98 -23.55 13.66
CA ILE A 11 -1.32 -22.50 12.69
C ILE A 11 -0.91 -22.96 11.29
N GLY A 12 -1.88 -23.12 10.40
CA GLY A 12 -1.69 -23.64 9.05
C GLY A 12 -1.55 -22.55 7.99
N ILE A 13 -0.75 -22.82 6.96
CA ILE A 13 -0.73 -22.11 5.69
C ILE A 13 -0.65 -23.14 4.56
N GLY A 14 -1.75 -23.37 3.86
CA GLY A 14 -1.83 -24.44 2.86
C GLY A 14 -1.86 -25.87 3.44
N SER A 15 -2.12 -26.00 4.75
CA SER A 15 -2.21 -27.30 5.45
C SER A 15 -3.63 -27.83 5.56
N GLY A 16 -4.58 -27.27 4.81
CA GLY A 16 -6.01 -27.61 4.91
C GLY A 16 -6.72 -26.93 6.10
N PRO A 17 -8.01 -27.25 6.29
CA PRO A 17 -8.85 -26.60 7.31
C PRO A 17 -8.63 -27.15 8.73
N ASP A 18 -7.99 -28.30 8.88
CA ASP A 18 -7.90 -29.02 10.16
C ASP A 18 -6.74 -28.54 11.09
N CYS A 19 -6.32 -27.28 10.94
CA CYS A 19 -5.46 -26.60 11.90
C CYS A 19 -6.30 -25.69 12.81
N ASP A 20 -5.83 -25.42 14.02
CA ASP A 20 -6.56 -24.61 15.03
C ASP A 20 -6.66 -23.13 14.64
N GLY A 21 -5.75 -22.66 13.79
CA GLY A 21 -5.78 -21.36 13.17
C GLY A 21 -5.12 -21.36 11.79
N GLN A 22 -5.23 -20.23 11.10
CA GLN A 22 -4.72 -20.05 9.74
C GLN A 22 -3.88 -18.78 9.66
N VAL A 23 -2.86 -18.80 8.81
CA VAL A 23 -2.02 -17.65 8.49
C VAL A 23 -1.86 -17.53 6.98
N LEU A 24 -1.86 -16.30 6.48
CA LEU A 24 -1.55 -15.97 5.10
C LEU A 24 -0.67 -14.73 5.07
N VAL A 25 0.13 -14.58 4.01
CA VAL A 25 0.90 -13.35 3.76
C VAL A 25 -0.07 -12.26 3.32
N VAL A 26 0.00 -11.08 3.95
CA VAL A 26 -0.92 -9.95 3.67
C VAL A 26 -0.94 -9.56 2.18
N HIS A 27 0.22 -9.63 1.52
CA HIS A 27 0.35 -9.33 0.09
C HIS A 27 -0.47 -10.28 -0.80
N ASP A 28 -0.55 -11.56 -0.43
CA ASP A 28 -1.34 -12.55 -1.17
C ASP A 28 -2.84 -12.37 -0.91
N VAL A 29 -3.22 -12.04 0.32
CA VAL A 29 -4.61 -11.73 0.70
C VAL A 29 -5.12 -10.51 -0.06
N LEU A 30 -4.30 -9.46 -0.15
CA LEU A 30 -4.65 -8.20 -0.80
C LEU A 30 -4.43 -8.21 -2.33
N GLY A 31 -3.83 -9.25 -2.90
CA GLY A 31 -3.56 -9.31 -4.33
C GLY A 31 -2.56 -8.23 -4.80
N LEU A 32 -1.51 -7.98 -4.01
CA LEU A 32 -0.49 -6.97 -4.32
C LEU A 32 0.34 -7.33 -5.57
N TYR A 33 0.56 -8.63 -5.82
CA TYR A 33 1.35 -9.10 -6.95
C TYR A 33 0.45 -9.85 -7.94
N GLU A 34 0.39 -9.42 -9.19
CA GLU A 34 -0.53 -10.03 -10.17
C GLU A 34 -0.11 -11.46 -10.58
N LYS A 35 1.19 -11.68 -10.78
CA LYS A 35 1.74 -12.90 -11.39
C LYS A 35 1.81 -14.11 -10.45
N ILE A 36 1.94 -13.89 -9.14
CA ILE A 36 2.10 -14.97 -8.17
C ILE A 36 0.76 -15.19 -7.47
N LYS A 37 0.17 -16.37 -7.71
CA LYS A 37 -1.09 -16.81 -7.11
C LYS A 37 -0.87 -18.16 -6.42
N PRO A 38 -0.43 -18.17 -5.16
CA PRO A 38 -0.27 -19.42 -4.42
C PRO A 38 -1.62 -20.10 -4.30
N LYS A 39 -1.70 -21.40 -4.60
CA LYS A 39 -2.98 -22.16 -4.57
C LYS A 39 -3.67 -22.15 -3.21
N PHE A 40 -2.90 -22.02 -2.13
CA PHE A 40 -3.40 -22.00 -0.76
C PHE A 40 -3.95 -20.63 -0.33
N ALA A 41 -3.64 -19.55 -1.06
CA ALA A 41 -4.02 -18.21 -0.68
C ALA A 41 -5.29 -17.80 -1.43
N LYS A 42 -6.32 -17.39 -0.68
CA LYS A 42 -7.49 -16.73 -1.25
C LYS A 42 -7.23 -15.23 -1.33
N ARG A 43 -7.39 -14.66 -2.52
CA ARG A 43 -7.41 -13.20 -2.72
C ARG A 43 -8.75 -12.65 -2.29
N TYR A 44 -8.72 -11.61 -1.47
CA TYR A 44 -9.88 -10.84 -1.05
C TYR A 44 -9.94 -9.48 -1.76
N LEU A 45 -8.83 -9.06 -2.37
CA LEU A 45 -8.71 -7.83 -3.15
C LEU A 45 -7.72 -8.05 -4.32
N GLU A 46 -7.82 -7.23 -5.36
CA GLU A 46 -6.86 -7.14 -6.47
C GLU A 46 -6.13 -5.79 -6.43
N LEU A 47 -5.42 -5.53 -5.33
CA LEU A 47 -4.85 -4.23 -4.98
C LEU A 47 -3.80 -3.73 -5.98
N SER A 48 -3.10 -4.65 -6.65
CA SER A 48 -2.15 -4.31 -7.72
C SER A 48 -2.75 -3.36 -8.76
N SER A 49 -3.97 -3.63 -9.21
CA SER A 49 -4.66 -2.83 -10.23
C SER A 49 -5.02 -1.43 -9.73
N ASP A 50 -5.42 -1.32 -8.46
CA ASP A 50 -5.79 -0.04 -7.85
C ASP A 50 -4.56 0.83 -7.58
N ILE A 51 -3.42 0.23 -7.21
CA ILE A 51 -2.14 0.93 -7.11
C ILE A 51 -1.75 1.52 -8.46
N VAL A 52 -1.83 0.75 -9.54
CA VAL A 52 -1.50 1.25 -10.89
C VAL A 52 -2.37 2.45 -11.25
N LYS A 53 -3.69 2.35 -11.07
CA LYS A 53 -4.62 3.46 -11.34
C LYS A 53 -4.30 4.70 -10.50
N ALA A 54 -3.98 4.52 -9.22
CA ALA A 54 -3.64 5.63 -8.32
C ALA A 54 -2.37 6.35 -8.80
N LEU A 55 -1.34 5.60 -9.20
CA LEU A 55 -0.09 6.16 -9.72
C LEU A 55 -0.29 6.84 -11.08
N GLU A 56 -1.15 6.31 -11.95
CA GLU A 56 -1.53 6.96 -13.20
C GLU A 56 -2.26 8.28 -12.96
N SER A 57 -3.21 8.30 -12.00
CA SER A 57 -3.90 9.53 -11.60
C SER A 57 -2.92 10.57 -11.07
N TYR A 58 -2.01 10.17 -10.18
CA TYR A 58 -0.97 11.06 -9.67
C TYR A 58 -0.09 11.62 -10.78
N LYS A 59 0.38 10.76 -11.70
CA LYS A 59 1.14 11.19 -12.87
C LYS A 59 0.38 12.22 -13.69
N ASN A 60 -0.91 12.00 -13.95
CA ASN A 60 -1.73 12.92 -14.72
C ASN A 60 -1.89 14.27 -14.01
N ASP A 61 -2.11 14.25 -12.69
CA ASP A 61 -2.19 15.48 -11.91
C ASP A 61 -0.87 16.27 -11.93
N VAL A 62 0.29 15.61 -11.88
CA VAL A 62 1.61 16.26 -12.00
C VAL A 62 1.84 16.81 -13.41
N VAL A 63 1.60 16.00 -14.45
CA VAL A 63 1.85 16.40 -15.85
C VAL A 63 0.93 17.55 -16.28
N SER A 64 -0.30 17.59 -15.78
CA SER A 64 -1.25 18.67 -16.04
C SER A 64 -1.02 19.92 -15.17
N GLY A 65 -0.12 19.85 -14.19
CA GLY A 65 0.12 20.94 -13.24
C GLY A 65 -1.00 21.12 -12.21
N LYS A 66 -1.94 20.17 -12.09
CA LYS A 66 -2.98 20.16 -11.06
C LYS A 66 -2.42 19.82 -9.67
N PHE A 67 -1.35 19.03 -9.62
CA PHE A 67 -0.60 18.75 -8.39
C PHE A 67 0.87 19.19 -8.53
N PRO A 68 1.47 19.80 -7.49
CA PRO A 68 0.83 20.21 -6.23
C PRO A 68 -0.07 21.44 -6.41
N GLY A 69 -1.22 21.41 -5.75
CA GLY A 69 -2.09 22.58 -5.60
C GLY A 69 -1.64 23.50 -4.47
N THR A 70 -2.33 24.62 -4.29
CA THR A 70 -2.07 25.58 -3.20
C THR A 70 -2.21 24.95 -1.82
N GLU A 71 -3.17 24.05 -1.65
CA GLU A 71 -3.45 23.29 -0.43
C GLU A 71 -2.34 22.28 -0.09
N HIS A 72 -1.51 21.94 -1.07
CA HIS A 72 -0.34 21.07 -0.92
C HIS A 72 0.97 21.86 -0.88
N SER A 73 0.90 23.19 -0.75
CA SER A 73 2.05 24.09 -0.79
C SER A 73 2.14 24.94 0.48
N PHE A 74 3.38 25.25 0.90
CA PHE A 74 3.62 26.24 1.95
C PHE A 74 3.89 27.61 1.33
N SER A 75 3.37 28.67 1.94
CA SER A 75 3.65 30.05 1.56
C SER A 75 4.65 30.70 2.51
N MET A 76 5.42 31.65 2.00
CA MET A 76 6.29 32.53 2.79
C MET A 76 5.54 33.82 3.09
N ASP A 77 5.71 34.35 4.31
CA ASP A 77 5.21 35.68 4.63
C ASP A 77 5.84 36.73 3.69
N LYS A 78 5.04 37.72 3.28
CA LYS A 78 5.49 38.74 2.32
C LYS A 78 6.66 39.55 2.85
N SER A 79 6.71 39.84 4.15
CA SER A 79 7.80 40.62 4.74
C SER A 79 9.13 39.87 4.68
N GLU A 80 9.12 38.55 4.92
CA GLU A 80 10.32 37.72 4.84
C GLU A 80 10.80 37.57 3.38
N LEU A 81 9.88 37.43 2.43
CA LEU A 81 10.21 37.38 1.00
C LEU A 81 10.93 38.66 0.54
N GLU A 82 10.45 39.83 0.99
CA GLU A 82 11.09 41.10 0.65
C GLU A 82 12.46 41.28 1.32
N ARG A 83 12.67 40.73 2.53
CA ARG A 83 14.00 40.72 3.16
C ARG A 83 14.97 39.84 2.36
N LEU A 84 14.54 38.62 2.02
CA LEU A 84 15.35 37.68 1.25
C LEU A 84 15.78 38.25 -0.11
N LYS A 85 14.85 38.90 -0.85
CA LYS A 85 15.17 39.54 -2.13
C LYS A 85 16.24 40.62 -2.02
N LYS A 86 16.29 41.37 -0.91
CA LYS A 86 17.32 42.40 -0.66
C LYS A 86 18.69 41.82 -0.30
N GLU A 87 18.75 40.59 0.21
CA GLU A 87 19.99 39.92 0.58
C GLU A 87 20.63 39.15 -0.58
N ILE A 88 19.84 38.76 -1.59
CA ILE A 88 20.29 37.98 -2.76
C ILE A 88 20.73 38.87 -3.95
N VAL A 89 20.32 40.14 -3.97
CA VAL A 89 20.69 41.15 -4.99
C VAL A 89 21.80 42.04 -4.44
#